data_AF-A0A443Z254-F1
#
_entry.id   AF-A0A443Z254-F1
#
_cell.length_a   1.000
_cell.length_b   1.000
_cell.length_c   1.000
_cell.angle_alpha   90.00
_cell.angle_beta   90.00
_cell.angle_gamma   90.00
#
_symmetry.space_group_name_H-M   'P 1'
#
loop_
_entity.id
_entity.type
_entity.pdbx_description
1 polymer ?
#
loop_
_entity_poly.entity_id
_entity_poly.type
_entity_poly.pdbx_seq_one_letter_code
_entity_poly.pdbx_strand_id
1 'polypeptide(L)'
;MPHQFHIPVLGLGFSIDTPLKVARYGISSVVSIVDDELTERMRKYHSQLNQIPYHPIEKKTADSRVLRITAYLNLLNQLVDEQFEALKQQDFVPGSDICRYFELLPEGSVTKHGYELMMDYPEGQRKKIFQDRLRQRMKKGRIDVNIMAKVDKLNFDKDGTYLGDENTDALAALKAFAKSDLKASVVLSAGMNPRLYSYIERFEGFNPDAEGKFDKRIILKVSDYRSALIQAKFLAKKGLWVSEFRIESGLNCGGHAFATDGFLLGPILEEFKQSRGLMLLELETLYRKALEQKHMSINKLPKQRITVQGGIGTAQENEFLLKYYRLDATGWGSPFLLVPEVTNVDEQTLQQLAEAAQQDYYLSNSSPLGVLFNNFKYSSAEQQRLDRIAAGKPGSPCTKKYLCTNTEFTKEPICTASSKYQKLKLKELAAQHLDNEAHQKAYERITEKVCLCEGLCASTYLKNHMLKPKESKAVAICPGPNLAFFNKVYSLDEMVKHIYGGVNLLEKVQRPHVFVNELNLYIDYLQAEIQRYWEDINDKKKKHLDGFKDQLHKGINYYKGLFAELANVKVLKELSLSEERLEKVVVG
;
A
#
# COMPACT_ATOMS: atom_id res chain seq x y z
N MET A 1 -6.71 -6.77 -17.57
CA MET A 1 -7.42 -6.94 -16.29
C MET A 1 -8.84 -6.48 -16.50
N PRO A 2 -9.85 -7.07 -15.82
CA PRO A 2 -11.25 -6.63 -15.93
C PRO A 2 -11.41 -5.17 -15.50
N HIS A 3 -10.73 -4.79 -14.43
CA HIS A 3 -10.69 -3.42 -13.92
C HIS A 3 -9.40 -2.70 -14.26
N GLN A 4 -9.51 -1.37 -14.43
CA GLN A 4 -8.40 -0.43 -14.56
C GLN A 4 -7.98 0.18 -13.20
N PHE A 5 -8.48 -0.36 -12.09
CA PHE A 5 -7.99 -0.03 -10.74
C PHE A 5 -7.66 -1.29 -9.94
N HIS A 6 -6.92 -1.12 -8.85
CA HIS A 6 -6.68 -2.15 -7.83
C HIS A 6 -6.80 -1.58 -6.42
N ILE A 7 -7.04 -2.46 -5.45
CA ILE A 7 -6.99 -2.13 -4.03
C ILE A 7 -5.58 -2.44 -3.52
N PRO A 8 -4.77 -1.44 -3.14
CA PRO A 8 -3.42 -1.67 -2.65
C PRO A 8 -3.45 -2.29 -1.25
N VAL A 9 -2.27 -2.58 -0.70
CA VAL A 9 -2.15 -3.08 0.67
C VAL A 9 -2.63 -2.00 1.65
N LEU A 10 -3.51 -2.38 2.58
CA LEU A 10 -4.04 -1.49 3.60
C LEU A 10 -3.58 -1.99 4.98
N GLY A 11 -2.50 -1.40 5.49
CA GLY A 11 -1.89 -1.80 6.76
C GLY A 11 -1.46 -3.27 6.79
N LEU A 12 -1.49 -3.88 7.98
CA LEU A 12 -1.23 -5.31 8.16
C LEU A 12 -2.53 -6.13 8.08
N GLY A 13 -3.60 -5.67 8.74
CA GLY A 13 -4.85 -6.42 8.86
C GLY A 13 -6.03 -5.95 8.01
N PHE A 14 -6.08 -4.67 7.61
CA PHE A 14 -7.29 -4.13 6.99
C PHE A 14 -7.63 -4.79 5.65
N SER A 15 -6.63 -5.19 4.86
CA SER A 15 -6.84 -5.89 3.59
C SER A 15 -6.50 -7.39 3.61
N ILE A 16 -6.30 -8.00 4.78
CA ILE A 16 -5.76 -9.38 4.89
C ILE A 16 -6.60 -10.44 4.16
N ASP A 17 -7.91 -10.24 4.06
CA ASP A 17 -8.87 -11.12 3.39
C ASP A 17 -9.73 -10.40 2.34
N THR A 18 -9.37 -9.16 1.97
CA THR A 18 -10.02 -8.43 0.87
C THR A 18 -10.17 -9.26 -0.42
N PRO A 19 -9.19 -10.09 -0.83
CA PRO A 19 -9.37 -10.90 -2.02
C PRO A 19 -10.58 -11.85 -1.97
N LEU A 20 -10.93 -12.41 -0.80
CA LEU A 20 -12.13 -13.25 -0.62
C LEU A 20 -13.44 -12.47 -0.77
N LYS A 21 -13.37 -11.14 -0.66
CA LYS A 21 -14.53 -10.23 -0.74
C LYS A 21 -14.73 -9.68 -2.16
N VAL A 22 -13.65 -9.51 -2.94
CA VAL A 22 -13.73 -8.78 -4.23
C VAL A 22 -13.15 -9.52 -5.44
N ALA A 23 -12.32 -10.56 -5.25
CA ALA A 23 -11.65 -11.20 -6.39
C ALA A 23 -12.63 -11.90 -7.33
N ARG A 24 -13.74 -12.45 -6.83
CA ARG A 24 -14.77 -13.03 -7.69
C ARG A 24 -15.36 -12.03 -8.69
N TYR A 25 -15.37 -10.73 -8.34
CA TYR A 25 -15.80 -9.62 -9.22
C TYR A 25 -14.70 -9.12 -10.17
N GLY A 26 -13.53 -9.76 -10.22
CA GLY A 26 -12.44 -9.33 -11.10
C GLY A 26 -11.52 -8.25 -10.52
N ILE A 27 -11.83 -7.73 -9.33
CA ILE A 27 -11.07 -6.66 -8.67
C ILE A 27 -9.82 -7.24 -8.02
N SER A 28 -8.65 -6.71 -8.39
CA SER A 28 -7.37 -7.15 -7.81
C SER A 28 -7.08 -6.43 -6.51
N SER A 29 -6.57 -7.15 -5.52
CA SER A 29 -6.22 -6.60 -4.21
C SER A 29 -4.90 -7.15 -3.68
N VAL A 30 -4.35 -6.50 -2.65
CA VAL A 30 -3.06 -6.88 -2.05
C VAL A 30 -3.21 -7.23 -0.57
N VAL A 31 -2.66 -8.38 -0.18
CA VAL A 31 -2.58 -8.82 1.23
C VAL A 31 -1.18 -8.61 1.79
N SER A 32 -1.05 -8.17 3.05
CA SER A 32 0.25 -8.15 3.73
C SER A 32 0.58 -9.54 4.27
N ILE A 33 1.79 -10.04 4.00
CA ILE A 33 2.29 -11.32 4.55
C ILE A 33 3.43 -11.11 5.55
N VAL A 34 3.48 -9.92 6.17
CA VAL A 34 4.49 -9.57 7.17
C VAL A 34 4.21 -10.22 8.51
N ASP A 35 2.95 -10.26 8.97
CA ASP A 35 2.55 -10.84 10.27
C ASP A 35 2.05 -12.29 10.06
N ASP A 36 2.90 -13.27 10.40
CA ASP A 36 2.58 -14.70 10.28
C ASP A 36 1.55 -15.18 11.30
N GLU A 37 1.39 -14.46 12.42
CA GLU A 37 0.40 -14.81 13.42
C GLU A 37 -1.00 -14.37 12.98
N LEU A 38 -1.09 -13.20 12.34
CA LEU A 38 -2.32 -12.74 11.71
C LEU A 38 -2.74 -13.71 10.60
N THR A 39 -1.84 -14.13 9.71
CA THR A 39 -2.18 -15.08 8.63
C THR A 39 -2.67 -16.41 9.20
N GLU A 40 -2.03 -16.95 10.25
CA GLU A 40 -2.45 -18.21 10.87
C GLU A 40 -3.83 -18.09 11.56
N ARG A 41 -4.12 -16.94 12.18
CA ARG A 41 -5.43 -16.68 12.80
C ARG A 41 -6.52 -16.51 11.75
N MET A 42 -6.24 -15.80 10.67
CA MET A 42 -7.18 -15.64 9.55
C MET A 42 -7.38 -16.96 8.81
N ARG A 43 -6.35 -17.80 8.71
CA ARG A 43 -6.47 -19.17 8.21
C ARG A 43 -7.44 -19.98 9.06
N LYS A 44 -7.28 -19.97 10.38
CA LYS A 44 -8.24 -20.62 11.31
C LYS A 44 -9.66 -20.11 11.09
N TYR A 45 -9.84 -18.79 11.08
CA TYR A 45 -11.14 -18.15 10.94
C TYR A 45 -11.84 -18.57 9.64
N HIS A 46 -11.16 -18.44 8.50
CA HIS A 46 -11.72 -18.79 7.19
C HIS A 46 -11.89 -20.30 6.99
N SER A 47 -10.99 -21.13 7.54
CA SER A 47 -11.20 -22.58 7.54
C SER A 47 -12.46 -22.97 8.31
N GLN A 48 -12.71 -22.37 9.48
CA GLN A 48 -13.92 -22.63 10.28
C GLN A 48 -15.19 -22.15 9.55
N LEU A 49 -15.16 -20.94 8.99
CA LEU A 49 -16.29 -20.37 8.25
C LEU A 49 -16.69 -21.21 7.04
N ASN A 50 -15.71 -21.84 6.37
CA ASN A 50 -15.93 -22.66 5.17
C ASN A 50 -15.90 -24.17 5.45
N GLN A 51 -15.93 -24.59 6.72
CA GLN A 51 -15.93 -26.01 7.13
C GLN A 51 -14.74 -26.84 6.58
N ILE A 52 -13.59 -26.20 6.38
CA ILE A 52 -12.34 -26.83 5.94
C ILE A 52 -11.57 -27.32 7.18
N PRO A 53 -11.02 -28.56 7.18
CA PRO A 53 -10.19 -29.05 8.27
C PRO A 53 -9.03 -28.11 8.58
N TYR A 54 -8.89 -27.76 9.87
CA TYR A 54 -7.84 -26.87 10.35
C TYR A 54 -6.96 -27.59 11.37
N HIS A 55 -5.68 -27.73 11.03
CA HIS A 55 -4.64 -28.14 11.95
C HIS A 55 -3.74 -26.92 12.27
N PRO A 56 -3.56 -26.56 13.55
CA PRO A 56 -2.78 -25.40 13.92
C PRO A 56 -1.29 -25.61 13.61
N ILE A 57 -0.65 -24.59 13.05
CA ILE A 57 0.80 -24.57 12.87
C ILE A 57 1.38 -23.79 14.05
N GLU A 58 2.01 -24.47 14.98
CA GLU A 58 2.54 -23.86 16.20
C GLU A 58 3.73 -22.94 15.91
N LYS A 59 3.91 -21.92 16.75
CA LYS A 59 5.02 -20.96 16.60
C LYS A 59 6.39 -21.62 16.73
N LYS A 60 6.45 -22.71 17.51
CA LYS A 60 7.67 -23.49 17.78
C LYS A 60 8.01 -24.50 16.69
N THR A 61 7.09 -24.75 15.75
CA THR A 61 7.37 -25.62 14.60
C THR A 61 8.51 -25.03 13.78
N ALA A 62 9.44 -25.89 13.32
CA ALA A 62 10.48 -25.47 12.38
C ALA A 62 9.84 -24.84 11.13
N ASP A 63 10.40 -23.75 10.61
CA ASP A 63 9.83 -22.99 9.50
C ASP A 63 8.38 -22.51 9.71
N SER A 64 7.92 -22.33 10.96
CA SER A 64 6.52 -21.99 11.27
C SER A 64 5.99 -20.79 10.49
N ARG A 65 6.76 -19.69 10.37
CA ARG A 65 6.38 -18.52 9.55
C ARG A 65 6.13 -18.92 8.10
N VAL A 66 7.03 -19.71 7.51
CA VAL A 66 6.92 -20.15 6.12
C VAL A 66 5.66 -20.99 5.95
N LEU A 67 5.47 -21.99 6.82
CA LEU A 67 4.33 -22.91 6.76
C LEU A 67 2.99 -22.18 6.94
N ARG A 68 2.89 -21.25 7.89
CA ARG A 68 1.68 -20.46 8.15
C ARG A 68 1.29 -19.57 6.97
N ILE A 69 2.25 -18.83 6.43
CA ILE A 69 2.01 -17.95 5.28
C ILE A 69 1.64 -18.78 4.05
N THR A 70 2.39 -19.86 3.74
CA THR A 70 2.08 -20.75 2.61
C THR A 70 0.67 -21.31 2.73
N ALA A 71 0.31 -21.89 3.88
CA ALA A 71 -1.00 -22.49 4.11
C ALA A 71 -2.14 -21.45 4.00
N TYR A 72 -1.91 -20.22 4.45
CA TYR A 72 -2.90 -19.15 4.31
C TYR A 72 -3.09 -18.72 2.85
N LEU A 73 -1.99 -18.56 2.09
CA LEU A 73 -2.07 -18.17 0.68
C LEU A 73 -2.75 -19.26 -0.18
N ASN A 74 -2.48 -20.53 0.09
CA ASN A 74 -3.15 -21.64 -0.58
C ASN A 74 -4.66 -21.67 -0.24
N LEU A 75 -5.02 -21.45 1.03
CA LEU A 75 -6.43 -21.33 1.43
C LEU A 75 -7.13 -20.17 0.70
N LEU A 76 -6.48 -19.00 0.61
CA LEU A 76 -7.03 -17.86 -0.14
C LEU A 76 -7.24 -18.20 -1.62
N ASN A 77 -6.25 -18.86 -2.24
CA ASN A 77 -6.34 -19.25 -3.65
C ASN A 77 -7.50 -20.24 -3.88
N GLN A 78 -7.59 -21.29 -3.06
CA GLN A 78 -8.67 -22.28 -3.10
C GLN A 78 -10.05 -21.61 -2.97
N LEU A 79 -10.27 -20.82 -1.92
CA LEU A 79 -11.57 -20.21 -1.67
C LEU A 79 -11.98 -19.22 -2.76
N VAL A 80 -11.03 -18.43 -3.30
CA VAL A 80 -11.34 -17.53 -4.42
C VAL A 80 -11.69 -18.32 -5.68
N ASP A 81 -11.01 -19.43 -5.96
CA ASP A 81 -11.34 -20.30 -7.09
C ASP A 81 -12.74 -20.91 -6.97
N GLU A 82 -13.08 -21.45 -5.79
CA GLU A 82 -14.40 -21.97 -5.50
C GLU A 82 -15.49 -20.90 -5.66
N GLN A 83 -15.28 -19.71 -5.08
CA GLN A 83 -16.21 -18.58 -5.22
C GLN A 83 -16.40 -18.15 -6.68
N PHE A 84 -15.32 -18.12 -7.46
CA PHE A 84 -15.36 -17.68 -8.85
C PHE A 84 -16.02 -18.71 -9.77
N GLU A 85 -15.78 -20.01 -9.56
CA GLU A 85 -16.47 -21.05 -10.31
C GLU A 85 -17.95 -21.13 -9.92
N ALA A 86 -18.29 -20.99 -8.63
CA ALA A 86 -19.69 -20.89 -8.19
C ALA A 86 -20.41 -19.69 -8.83
N LEU A 87 -19.74 -18.53 -8.89
CA LEU A 87 -20.25 -17.34 -9.57
C LEU A 87 -20.59 -17.61 -11.03
N LYS A 88 -19.71 -18.30 -11.77
CA LYS A 88 -19.93 -18.63 -13.19
C LYS A 88 -21.12 -19.55 -13.42
N GLN A 89 -21.52 -20.36 -12.44
CA GLN A 89 -22.69 -21.24 -12.54
C GLN A 89 -24.02 -20.54 -12.24
N GLN A 90 -24.01 -19.29 -11.78
CA GLN A 90 -25.25 -18.57 -11.49
C GLN A 90 -26.01 -18.21 -12.77
N ASP A 91 -27.33 -18.05 -12.61
CA ASP A 91 -28.20 -17.49 -13.63
C ASP A 91 -28.10 -15.97 -13.68
N PHE A 92 -28.23 -15.42 -14.89
CA PHE A 92 -28.24 -13.98 -15.16
C PHE A 92 -29.60 -13.34 -14.79
N VAL A 93 -29.95 -13.43 -13.51
CA VAL A 93 -31.14 -12.80 -12.94
C VAL A 93 -30.74 -11.44 -12.32
N PRO A 94 -31.46 -10.35 -12.60
CA PRO A 94 -31.16 -9.04 -12.00
C PRO A 94 -30.99 -9.12 -10.48
N GLY A 95 -29.90 -8.53 -9.98
CA GLY A 95 -29.53 -8.58 -8.56
C GLY A 95 -28.71 -9.80 -8.13
N SER A 96 -28.42 -10.75 -9.04
CA SER A 96 -27.49 -11.86 -8.74
C SER A 96 -26.03 -11.38 -8.73
N ASP A 97 -25.16 -12.13 -8.06
CA ASP A 97 -23.73 -11.81 -8.00
C ASP A 97 -23.08 -11.87 -9.40
N ILE A 98 -23.54 -12.76 -10.29
CA ILE A 98 -23.03 -12.81 -11.68
C ILE A 98 -23.41 -11.56 -12.47
N CYS A 99 -24.63 -11.02 -12.30
CA CYS A 99 -25.00 -9.72 -12.87
C CYS A 99 -24.12 -8.60 -12.28
N ARG A 100 -23.93 -8.59 -10.96
CA ARG A 100 -23.06 -7.64 -10.25
C ARG A 100 -21.63 -7.65 -10.80
N TYR A 101 -21.07 -8.82 -11.18
CA TYR A 101 -19.76 -8.91 -11.84
C TYR A 101 -19.66 -7.99 -13.06
N PHE A 102 -20.64 -8.04 -13.96
CA PHE A 102 -20.62 -7.28 -15.19
C PHE A 102 -20.98 -5.80 -14.97
N GLU A 103 -21.88 -5.53 -14.04
CA GLU A 103 -22.31 -4.17 -13.68
C GLU A 103 -21.18 -3.34 -13.07
N LEU A 104 -20.27 -3.98 -12.32
CA LEU A 104 -19.09 -3.35 -11.73
C LEU A 104 -17.97 -3.07 -12.75
N LEU A 105 -18.02 -3.63 -13.96
CA LEU A 105 -16.99 -3.37 -14.97
C LEU A 105 -17.02 -1.90 -15.44
N PRO A 106 -15.88 -1.35 -15.92
CA PRO A 106 -15.84 -0.01 -16.49
C PRO A 106 -16.83 0.13 -17.65
N GLU A 107 -17.43 1.32 -17.81
CA GLU A 107 -18.40 1.59 -18.89
C GLU A 107 -17.85 1.26 -20.29
N GLY A 108 -16.59 1.59 -20.58
CA GLY A 108 -15.96 1.27 -21.87
C GLY A 108 -15.63 -0.21 -22.09
N SER A 109 -16.04 -1.12 -21.21
CA SER A 109 -15.73 -2.55 -21.29
C SER A 109 -16.58 -3.25 -22.35
N VAL A 110 -15.93 -3.85 -23.34
CA VAL A 110 -16.59 -4.73 -24.33
C VAL A 110 -17.38 -5.86 -23.66
N THR A 111 -16.88 -6.35 -22.52
CA THR A 111 -17.56 -7.41 -21.76
C THR A 111 -18.82 -6.90 -21.07
N LYS A 112 -18.85 -5.64 -20.62
CA LYS A 112 -20.04 -5.01 -20.02
C LYS A 112 -21.12 -4.75 -21.06
N HIS A 113 -20.76 -4.13 -22.19
CA HIS A 113 -21.70 -3.95 -23.30
C HIS A 113 -22.25 -5.29 -23.81
N GLY A 114 -21.41 -6.33 -23.87
CA GLY A 114 -21.87 -7.68 -24.21
C GLY A 114 -22.87 -8.25 -23.20
N TYR A 115 -22.73 -7.94 -21.92
CA TYR A 115 -23.70 -8.29 -20.88
C TYR A 115 -25.02 -7.55 -21.04
N GLU A 116 -24.99 -6.23 -21.24
CA GLU A 116 -26.19 -5.40 -21.44
C GLU A 116 -27.01 -5.90 -22.64
N LEU A 117 -26.34 -6.15 -23.77
CA LEU A 117 -26.97 -6.75 -24.96
C LEU A 117 -27.54 -8.15 -24.71
N MET A 118 -26.88 -8.94 -23.85
CA MET A 118 -27.37 -10.27 -23.48
C MET A 118 -28.63 -10.17 -22.61
N MET A 119 -28.70 -9.21 -21.69
CA MET A 119 -29.86 -9.01 -20.83
C MET A 119 -31.13 -8.69 -21.65
N ASP A 120 -31.00 -7.86 -22.68
CA ASP A 120 -32.09 -7.48 -23.60
C ASP A 120 -32.42 -8.56 -24.64
N TYR A 121 -31.59 -9.60 -24.77
CA TYR A 121 -31.77 -10.65 -25.77
C TYR A 121 -32.98 -11.54 -25.45
N PRO A 122 -33.79 -11.95 -26.43
CA PRO A 122 -34.93 -12.85 -26.20
C PRO A 122 -34.52 -14.20 -25.61
N GLU A 123 -35.37 -14.75 -24.76
CA GLU A 123 -35.16 -16.08 -24.17
C GLU A 123 -35.04 -17.18 -25.23
N GLY A 124 -34.18 -18.17 -24.97
CA GLY A 124 -33.97 -19.32 -25.85
C GLY A 124 -32.51 -19.77 -25.96
N GLN A 125 -32.26 -20.74 -26.84
CA GLN A 125 -30.93 -21.37 -26.99
C GLN A 125 -29.82 -20.36 -27.35
N ARG A 126 -30.14 -19.33 -28.14
CA ARG A 126 -29.16 -18.30 -28.54
C ARG A 126 -28.71 -17.44 -27.35
N LYS A 127 -29.62 -17.07 -26.44
CA LYS A 127 -29.27 -16.33 -25.21
C LYS A 127 -28.36 -17.16 -24.31
N LYS A 128 -28.63 -18.47 -24.17
CA LYS A 128 -27.77 -19.39 -23.41
C LYS A 128 -26.35 -19.45 -23.98
N ILE A 129 -26.20 -19.58 -25.30
CA ILE A 129 -24.87 -19.53 -25.97
C ILE A 129 -24.17 -18.19 -25.69
N PHE A 130 -24.91 -17.08 -25.67
CA PHE A 130 -24.35 -15.77 -25.38
C PHE A 130 -23.89 -15.67 -23.91
N GLN A 131 -24.70 -16.12 -22.96
CA GLN A 131 -24.34 -16.22 -21.55
C GLN A 131 -23.06 -17.05 -21.34
N ASP A 132 -22.93 -18.20 -22.02
CA ASP A 132 -21.75 -19.05 -21.92
C ASP A 132 -20.49 -18.37 -22.46
N ARG A 133 -20.62 -17.59 -23.56
CA ARG A 133 -19.51 -16.77 -24.06
C ARG A 133 -19.10 -15.67 -23.09
N LEU A 134 -20.05 -15.07 -22.36
CA LEU A 134 -19.74 -14.09 -21.31
C LEU A 134 -19.02 -14.76 -20.14
N ARG A 135 -19.51 -15.92 -19.67
CA ARG A 135 -18.86 -16.72 -18.62
C ARG A 135 -17.40 -17.06 -18.96
N GLN A 136 -17.11 -17.40 -20.21
CA GLN A 136 -15.74 -17.69 -20.68
C GLN A 136 -14.82 -16.45 -20.69
N ARG A 137 -15.37 -15.24 -20.75
CA ARG A 137 -14.60 -13.98 -20.73
C ARG A 137 -14.36 -13.44 -19.33
N MET A 138 -15.09 -13.93 -18.33
CA MET A 138 -14.90 -13.55 -16.93
C MET A 138 -13.47 -13.88 -16.50
N LYS A 139 -12.90 -13.03 -15.66
CA LYS A 139 -11.61 -13.27 -15.00
C LYS A 139 -11.72 -12.87 -13.54
N LYS A 140 -11.18 -13.71 -12.66
CA LYS A 140 -10.98 -13.38 -11.25
C LYS A 140 -9.93 -12.29 -11.07
N GLY A 141 -10.11 -11.51 -10.01
CA GLY A 141 -9.14 -10.56 -9.50
C GLY A 141 -7.93 -11.28 -8.94
N ARG A 142 -6.78 -10.59 -8.95
CA ARG A 142 -5.52 -11.16 -8.45
C ARG A 142 -5.41 -10.99 -6.93
N ILE A 143 -4.78 -11.98 -6.30
CA ILE A 143 -4.42 -12.00 -4.87
C ILE A 143 -2.93 -11.66 -4.77
N ASP A 144 -2.57 -10.40 -4.96
CA ASP A 144 -1.16 -10.00 -4.85
C ASP A 144 -0.76 -9.94 -3.36
N VAL A 145 0.53 -10.10 -3.06
CA VAL A 145 1.06 -10.08 -1.70
C VAL A 145 2.02 -8.92 -1.51
N ASN A 146 2.15 -8.36 -0.31
CA ASN A 146 3.08 -7.31 0.02
C ASN A 146 4.10 -7.77 1.06
N ILE A 147 5.38 -7.44 0.81
CA ILE A 147 6.48 -7.56 1.76
C ILE A 147 7.13 -6.18 1.91
N MET A 148 7.47 -5.81 3.14
CA MET A 148 8.30 -4.64 3.43
C MET A 148 9.77 -5.04 3.40
N ALA A 149 10.49 -4.73 2.32
CA ALA A 149 11.81 -5.31 2.05
C ALA A 149 12.87 -4.94 3.09
N LYS A 150 12.81 -3.74 3.68
CA LYS A 150 13.73 -3.31 4.76
C LYS A 150 13.30 -3.73 6.16
N VAL A 151 12.06 -4.17 6.35
CA VAL A 151 11.58 -4.69 7.64
C VAL A 151 11.89 -6.18 7.69
N ASP A 152 13.15 -6.49 7.93
CA ASP A 152 13.72 -7.82 7.77
C ASP A 152 14.43 -8.25 9.06
N LYS A 153 13.62 -8.58 10.07
CA LYS A 153 14.10 -8.91 11.41
C LYS A 153 14.92 -10.19 11.40
N LEU A 154 16.09 -10.14 12.05
CA LEU A 154 16.93 -11.31 12.31
C LEU A 154 16.28 -12.23 13.36
N ASN A 155 16.34 -13.54 13.12
CA ASN A 155 15.82 -14.54 14.04
C ASN A 155 16.96 -15.39 14.62
N PHE A 156 16.84 -15.71 15.90
CA PHE A 156 17.81 -16.45 16.68
C PHE A 156 17.12 -17.64 17.36
N ASP A 157 17.84 -18.72 17.59
CA ASP A 157 17.35 -19.85 18.38
C ASP A 157 17.31 -19.53 19.89
N LYS A 158 17.00 -20.54 20.71
CA LYS A 158 16.92 -20.39 22.17
C LYS A 158 18.27 -20.07 22.82
N ASP A 159 19.35 -20.49 22.19
CA ASP A 159 20.72 -20.33 22.68
C ASP A 159 21.35 -19.03 22.18
N GLY A 160 20.61 -18.25 21.38
CA GLY A 160 21.05 -16.96 20.83
C GLY A 160 21.83 -17.10 19.52
N THR A 161 21.83 -18.27 18.89
CA THR A 161 22.51 -18.52 17.61
C THR A 161 21.66 -17.98 16.46
N TYR A 162 22.30 -17.23 15.55
CA TYR A 162 21.62 -16.69 14.38
C TYR A 162 21.12 -17.83 13.47
N LEU A 163 19.84 -17.82 13.12
CA LEU A 163 19.23 -18.87 12.29
C LEU A 163 19.59 -18.76 10.81
N GLY A 164 20.38 -17.77 10.40
CA GLY A 164 20.79 -17.55 9.01
C GLY A 164 19.84 -16.62 8.25
N ASP A 165 20.36 -16.05 7.15
CA ASP A 165 19.68 -15.03 6.35
C ASP A 165 18.35 -15.50 5.77
N GLU A 166 18.23 -16.77 5.38
CA GLU A 166 17.00 -17.32 4.82
C GLU A 166 15.85 -17.46 5.81
N ASN A 167 16.14 -17.25 7.11
CA ASN A 167 15.18 -17.32 8.21
C ASN A 167 14.83 -15.94 8.78
N THR A 168 15.28 -14.85 8.15
CA THR A 168 14.79 -13.50 8.48
C THR A 168 13.35 -13.31 8.02
N ASP A 169 12.64 -12.37 8.65
CA ASP A 169 11.20 -12.21 8.46
C ASP A 169 10.79 -11.99 6.99
N ALA A 170 11.52 -11.14 6.24
CA ALA A 170 11.16 -10.84 4.86
C ALA A 170 11.53 -11.97 3.89
N LEU A 171 12.68 -12.62 4.10
CA LEU A 171 13.11 -13.76 3.27
C LEU A 171 12.22 -14.98 3.50
N ALA A 172 11.83 -15.26 4.76
CA ALA A 172 10.88 -16.32 5.08
C ALA A 172 9.49 -16.07 4.48
N ALA A 173 8.99 -14.84 4.51
CA ALA A 173 7.73 -14.48 3.86
C ALA A 173 7.80 -14.65 2.33
N LEU A 174 8.92 -14.26 1.70
CA LEU A 174 9.14 -14.47 0.27
C LEU A 174 9.23 -15.97 -0.08
N LYS A 175 9.95 -16.76 0.72
CA LYS A 175 10.04 -18.23 0.58
C LYS A 175 8.64 -18.85 0.64
N ALA A 176 7.79 -18.39 1.57
CA ALA A 176 6.42 -18.86 1.70
C ALA A 176 5.58 -18.54 0.46
N PHE A 177 5.63 -17.29 -0.01
CA PHE A 177 4.96 -16.89 -1.23
C PHE A 177 5.44 -17.70 -2.45
N ALA A 178 6.73 -17.90 -2.60
CA ALA A 178 7.31 -18.69 -3.68
C ALA A 178 6.84 -20.15 -3.64
N LYS A 179 6.73 -20.75 -2.45
CA LYS A 179 6.28 -22.14 -2.23
C LYS A 179 4.75 -22.34 -2.29
N SER A 180 3.95 -21.27 -2.18
CA SER A 180 2.49 -21.35 -2.31
C SER A 180 2.05 -21.73 -3.73
N ASP A 181 0.85 -22.28 -3.88
CA ASP A 181 0.24 -22.55 -5.20
C ASP A 181 -0.28 -21.28 -5.89
N LEU A 182 -0.22 -20.14 -5.19
CA LEU A 182 -0.82 -18.88 -5.61
C LEU A 182 -0.05 -18.22 -6.78
N LYS A 183 -0.67 -18.11 -7.95
CA LYS A 183 -0.08 -17.44 -9.12
C LYS A 183 -0.29 -15.92 -9.11
N ALA A 184 0.55 -15.18 -8.39
CA ALA A 184 0.35 -13.75 -8.14
C ALA A 184 1.63 -12.91 -8.25
N SER A 185 1.55 -11.63 -7.89
CA SER A 185 2.73 -10.78 -7.69
C SER A 185 3.10 -10.64 -6.22
N VAL A 186 4.40 -10.50 -5.95
CA VAL A 186 4.91 -9.86 -4.73
C VAL A 186 5.16 -8.37 -5.00
N VAL A 187 4.59 -7.52 -4.16
CA VAL A 187 4.85 -6.09 -4.06
C VAL A 187 5.99 -5.87 -3.08
N LEU A 188 7.13 -5.39 -3.59
CA LEU A 188 8.29 -5.05 -2.79
C LEU A 188 8.20 -3.58 -2.41
N SER A 189 8.00 -3.32 -1.12
CA SER A 189 7.79 -1.99 -0.53
C SER A 189 8.88 -1.62 0.47
N ALA A 190 8.88 -0.36 0.93
CA ALA A 190 9.81 0.16 1.94
C ALA A 190 11.30 0.14 1.51
N GLY A 191 11.56 0.36 0.23
CA GLY A 191 12.91 0.52 -0.33
C GLY A 191 13.59 -0.80 -0.71
N MET A 192 14.84 -0.71 -1.19
CA MET A 192 15.60 -1.86 -1.69
C MET A 192 16.28 -2.65 -0.55
N ASN A 193 16.19 -3.99 -0.61
CA ASN A 193 17.01 -4.92 0.17
C ASN A 193 17.74 -5.89 -0.79
N PRO A 194 19.03 -5.66 -1.08
CA PRO A 194 19.80 -6.50 -2.01
C PRO A 194 19.83 -7.99 -1.66
N ARG A 195 19.77 -8.34 -0.37
CA ARG A 195 19.73 -9.74 0.08
C ARG A 195 18.42 -10.40 -0.33
N LEU A 196 17.28 -9.75 -0.03
CA LEU A 196 15.96 -10.22 -0.45
C LEU A 196 15.89 -10.36 -1.98
N TYR A 197 16.38 -9.37 -2.73
CA TYR A 197 16.31 -9.37 -4.19
C TYR A 197 17.17 -10.48 -4.80
N SER A 198 18.34 -10.74 -4.22
CA SER A 198 19.19 -11.86 -4.61
C SER A 198 18.59 -13.21 -4.21
N TYR A 199 17.79 -13.27 -3.14
CA TYR A 199 17.13 -14.50 -2.70
C TYR A 199 15.98 -14.91 -3.64
N ILE A 200 15.29 -13.95 -4.27
CA ILE A 200 14.23 -14.23 -5.28
C ILE A 200 14.76 -15.15 -6.39
N GLU A 201 16.01 -14.97 -6.79
CA GLU A 201 16.68 -15.72 -7.85
C GLU A 201 16.70 -17.24 -7.63
N ARG A 202 16.53 -17.70 -6.38
CA ARG A 202 16.52 -19.13 -6.04
C ARG A 202 15.20 -19.84 -6.36
N PHE A 203 14.16 -19.10 -6.75
CA PHE A 203 12.81 -19.64 -6.91
C PHE A 203 12.38 -19.63 -8.37
N GLU A 204 12.22 -20.83 -8.94
CA GLU A 204 11.89 -21.03 -10.36
C GLU A 204 10.56 -20.38 -10.77
N GLY A 205 9.61 -20.21 -9.85
CA GLY A 205 8.33 -19.56 -10.15
C GLY A 205 8.45 -18.11 -10.65
N PHE A 206 9.60 -17.45 -10.45
CA PHE A 206 9.90 -16.11 -10.98
C PHE A 206 10.61 -16.14 -12.34
N ASN A 207 10.97 -17.32 -12.84
CA ASN A 207 11.51 -17.47 -14.18
C ASN A 207 10.37 -17.47 -15.21
N PRO A 208 10.62 -16.96 -16.43
CA PRO A 208 9.61 -16.95 -17.48
C PRO A 208 9.43 -18.35 -18.07
N ASP A 209 8.21 -18.68 -18.50
CA ASP A 209 7.98 -19.75 -19.48
C ASP A 209 8.40 -19.30 -20.90
N ALA A 210 8.32 -20.21 -21.87
CA ALA A 210 8.70 -19.92 -23.27
C ALA A 210 7.90 -18.75 -23.89
N GLU A 211 6.70 -18.47 -23.36
CA GLU A 211 5.81 -17.39 -23.78
C GLU A 211 6.01 -16.09 -22.98
N GLY A 212 6.99 -16.05 -22.07
CA GLY A 212 7.27 -14.90 -21.23
C GLY A 212 6.24 -14.70 -20.11
N LYS A 213 5.54 -15.75 -19.68
CA LYS A 213 4.62 -15.71 -18.52
C LYS A 213 5.32 -16.22 -17.27
N PHE A 214 4.79 -15.81 -16.12
CA PHE A 214 5.33 -16.17 -14.81
C PHE A 214 4.22 -16.67 -13.90
N ASP A 215 4.55 -17.64 -13.05
CA ASP A 215 3.71 -18.01 -11.93
C ASP A 215 3.82 -16.98 -10.80
N LYS A 216 5.02 -16.45 -10.55
CA LYS A 216 5.31 -15.42 -9.54
C LYS A 216 5.89 -14.19 -10.22
N ARG A 217 5.28 -13.02 -9.95
CA ARG A 217 5.66 -11.74 -10.57
C ARG A 217 6.20 -10.76 -9.54
N ILE A 218 6.98 -9.77 -9.99
CA ILE A 218 7.52 -8.72 -9.14
C ILE A 218 6.85 -7.38 -9.47
N ILE A 219 6.37 -6.70 -8.43
CA ILE A 219 5.90 -5.31 -8.50
C ILE A 219 6.86 -4.48 -7.64
N LEU A 220 7.50 -3.49 -8.24
CA LEU A 220 8.32 -2.52 -7.51
C LEU A 220 7.48 -1.30 -7.16
N LYS A 221 7.40 -1.03 -5.87
CA LYS A 221 6.72 0.14 -5.32
C LYS A 221 7.73 1.28 -5.21
N VAL A 222 7.54 2.35 -5.98
CA VAL A 222 8.57 3.36 -6.26
C VAL A 222 8.04 4.79 -6.13
N SER A 223 8.93 5.72 -5.79
CA SER A 223 8.64 7.16 -5.64
C SER A 223 9.21 8.02 -6.76
N ASP A 224 10.15 7.50 -7.54
CA ASP A 224 10.86 8.25 -8.60
C ASP A 224 11.43 7.31 -9.66
N TYR A 225 11.69 7.86 -10.85
CA TYR A 225 12.17 7.10 -12.02
C TYR A 225 13.58 6.53 -11.80
N ARG A 226 14.50 7.30 -11.24
CA ARG A 226 15.90 6.91 -11.05
C ARG A 226 16.02 5.70 -10.14
N SER A 227 15.38 5.74 -8.97
CA SER A 227 15.33 4.64 -8.01
C SER A 227 14.69 3.40 -8.62
N ALA A 228 13.59 3.57 -9.37
CA ALA A 228 12.92 2.47 -10.07
C ALA A 228 13.87 1.79 -11.08
N LEU A 229 14.57 2.57 -11.89
CA LEU A 229 15.50 2.07 -12.90
C LEU A 229 16.69 1.35 -12.26
N ILE A 230 17.28 1.89 -11.19
CA ILE A 230 18.40 1.25 -10.47
C ILE A 230 17.98 -0.12 -9.92
N GLN A 231 16.83 -0.18 -9.25
CA GLN A 231 16.31 -1.43 -8.68
C GLN A 231 15.96 -2.46 -9.76
N ALA A 232 15.33 -2.01 -10.85
CA ALA A 232 14.97 -2.89 -11.96
C ALA A 232 16.21 -3.43 -12.69
N LYS A 233 17.26 -2.62 -12.89
CA LYS A 233 18.53 -3.10 -13.44
C LYS A 233 19.18 -4.17 -12.57
N PHE A 234 19.14 -3.99 -11.25
CA PHE A 234 19.65 -4.98 -10.30
C PHE A 234 18.95 -6.33 -10.47
N LEU A 235 17.61 -6.32 -10.56
CA LEU A 235 16.81 -7.54 -10.77
C LEU A 235 17.01 -8.13 -12.17
N ALA A 236 17.00 -7.32 -13.23
CA ALA A 236 17.17 -7.77 -14.61
C ALA A 236 18.51 -8.49 -14.83
N LYS A 237 19.60 -7.98 -14.23
CA LYS A 237 20.93 -8.63 -14.25
C LYS A 237 20.94 -10.02 -13.60
N LYS A 238 19.92 -10.37 -12.83
CA LYS A 238 19.73 -11.68 -12.19
C LYS A 238 18.70 -12.54 -12.92
N GLY A 239 18.25 -12.14 -14.10
CA GLY A 239 17.18 -12.84 -14.81
C GLY A 239 15.83 -12.73 -14.11
N LEU A 240 15.60 -11.67 -13.33
CA LEU A 240 14.32 -11.38 -12.67
C LEU A 240 13.64 -10.18 -13.34
N TRP A 241 12.34 -10.33 -13.66
CA TRP A 241 11.59 -9.30 -14.39
C TRP A 241 10.65 -8.51 -13.49
N VAL A 242 10.77 -7.18 -13.54
CA VAL A 242 9.80 -6.28 -12.91
C VAL A 242 8.59 -6.16 -13.82
N SER A 243 7.49 -6.80 -13.41
CA SER A 243 6.23 -6.84 -14.17
C SER A 243 5.42 -5.56 -14.04
N GLU A 244 5.61 -4.80 -12.96
CA GLU A 244 4.91 -3.53 -12.72
C GLU A 244 5.78 -2.57 -11.89
N PHE A 245 5.86 -1.33 -12.35
CA PHE A 245 6.27 -0.19 -11.52
C PHE A 245 5.02 0.48 -10.98
N ARG A 246 4.87 0.45 -9.65
CA ARG A 246 3.74 1.05 -8.93
C ARG A 246 4.22 2.33 -8.27
N ILE A 247 3.96 3.43 -8.95
CA ILE A 247 4.37 4.78 -8.55
C ILE A 247 3.44 5.25 -7.43
N GLU A 248 4.02 5.85 -6.39
CA GLU A 248 3.27 6.45 -5.29
C GLU A 248 3.54 7.94 -5.15
N SER A 249 2.49 8.69 -4.83
CA SER A 249 2.65 10.03 -4.25
C SER A 249 3.43 9.94 -2.94
N GLY A 250 4.39 10.85 -2.76
CA GLY A 250 5.25 10.89 -1.57
C GLY A 250 4.48 11.20 -0.28
N LEU A 251 3.54 12.15 -0.33
CA LEU A 251 2.81 12.63 0.86
C LEU A 251 1.29 12.36 0.81
N ASN A 252 0.69 12.14 -0.36
CA ASN A 252 -0.76 11.97 -0.52
C ASN A 252 -1.22 10.49 -0.47
N CYS A 253 -0.33 9.57 -0.09
CA CYS A 253 -0.63 8.16 0.17
C CYS A 253 -0.95 7.90 1.65
N GLY A 254 -1.66 6.81 1.97
CA GLY A 254 -1.76 6.33 3.35
C GLY A 254 -0.49 5.62 3.83
N GLY A 255 -0.30 5.55 5.14
CA GLY A 255 0.85 4.87 5.76
C GLY A 255 2.12 5.70 5.78
N HIS A 256 3.25 5.07 5.43
CA HIS A 256 4.55 5.75 5.37
C HIS A 256 4.53 6.83 4.29
N ALA A 257 4.98 8.01 4.69
CA ALA A 257 5.07 9.18 3.84
C ALA A 257 6.55 9.51 3.61
N PHE A 258 6.88 9.85 2.37
CA PHE A 258 8.22 10.18 1.93
C PHE A 258 8.16 11.53 1.24
N ALA A 259 8.46 12.59 1.99
CA ALA A 259 8.79 13.86 1.37
C ALA A 259 10.11 13.67 0.60
N THR A 260 10.00 13.45 -0.71
CA THR A 260 11.13 13.57 -1.64
C THR A 260 11.73 14.98 -1.53
N ASP A 261 12.85 15.26 -2.19
CA ASP A 261 13.46 16.60 -2.21
C ASP A 261 12.63 17.63 -3.03
N GLY A 262 11.32 17.70 -2.81
CA GLY A 262 10.36 18.56 -3.50
C GLY A 262 9.82 18.02 -4.83
N PHE A 263 10.14 16.77 -5.20
CA PHE A 263 9.66 16.18 -6.46
C PHE A 263 8.18 15.79 -6.39
N LEU A 264 7.34 16.53 -7.11
CA LEU A 264 5.90 16.29 -7.22
C LEU A 264 5.55 15.14 -8.19
N LEU A 265 4.40 14.52 -8.00
CA LEU A 265 3.98 13.31 -8.71
C LEU A 265 3.87 13.53 -10.22
N GLY A 266 3.34 14.65 -10.69
CA GLY A 266 3.13 14.86 -12.13
C GLY A 266 4.43 14.87 -12.93
N PRO A 267 5.46 15.65 -12.55
CA PRO A 267 6.79 15.56 -13.15
C PRO A 267 7.38 14.14 -13.13
N ILE A 268 7.22 13.40 -12.03
CA ILE A 268 7.67 12.00 -11.93
C ILE A 268 6.95 11.14 -12.97
N LEU A 269 5.62 11.25 -13.08
CA LEU A 269 4.82 10.50 -14.06
C LEU A 269 5.20 10.87 -15.50
N GLU A 270 5.51 12.14 -15.77
CA GLU A 270 5.97 12.58 -17.08
C GLU A 270 7.32 11.95 -17.45
N GLU A 271 8.25 11.88 -16.50
CA GLU A 271 9.55 11.22 -16.71
C GLU A 271 9.38 9.73 -17.04
N PHE A 272 8.51 9.02 -16.31
CA PHE A 272 8.17 7.62 -16.62
C PHE A 272 7.52 7.48 -18.00
N LYS A 273 6.60 8.37 -18.36
CA LYS A 273 5.91 8.36 -19.67
C LYS A 273 6.90 8.57 -20.82
N GLN A 274 7.79 9.54 -20.71
CA GLN A 274 8.78 9.87 -21.73
C GLN A 274 9.86 8.79 -21.86
N SER A 275 10.34 8.28 -20.73
CA SER A 275 11.47 7.35 -20.69
C SER A 275 11.06 5.87 -20.78
N ARG A 276 9.76 5.56 -20.88
CA ARG A 276 9.21 4.20 -20.90
C ARG A 276 9.90 3.27 -21.91
N GLY A 277 10.10 3.75 -23.13
CA GLY A 277 10.75 2.96 -24.20
C GLY A 277 12.23 2.69 -23.92
N LEU A 278 12.97 3.71 -23.47
CA LEU A 278 14.38 3.59 -23.12
C LEU A 278 14.58 2.65 -21.93
N MET A 279 13.77 2.78 -20.89
CA MET A 279 13.76 1.87 -19.74
C MET A 279 13.52 0.42 -20.18
N LEU A 280 12.53 0.18 -21.04
CA LEU A 280 12.21 -1.17 -21.50
C LEU A 280 13.39 -1.81 -22.25
N LEU A 281 13.99 -1.08 -23.20
CA LEU A 281 15.13 -1.57 -24.00
C LEU A 281 16.35 -1.89 -23.13
N GLU A 282 16.65 -1.02 -22.16
CA GLU A 282 17.78 -1.23 -21.26
C GLU A 282 17.56 -2.44 -20.35
N LEU A 283 16.35 -2.60 -19.81
CA LEU A 283 16.01 -3.75 -18.96
C LEU A 283 15.96 -5.05 -19.76
N GLU A 284 15.41 -5.04 -20.98
CA GLU A 284 15.39 -6.20 -21.87
C GLU A 284 16.79 -6.70 -22.18
N THR A 285 17.72 -5.78 -22.52
CA THR A 285 19.11 -6.13 -22.84
C THR A 285 19.78 -6.85 -21.66
N LEU A 286 19.63 -6.32 -20.45
CA LEU A 286 20.18 -6.94 -19.24
C LEU A 286 19.51 -8.28 -18.92
N TYR A 287 18.19 -8.34 -19.09
CA TYR A 287 17.39 -9.51 -18.78
C TYR A 287 17.71 -10.69 -19.71
N ARG A 288 17.74 -10.48 -21.03
CA ARG A 288 18.09 -11.53 -22.00
C ARG A 288 19.48 -12.08 -21.77
N LYS A 289 20.47 -11.21 -21.53
CA LYS A 289 21.83 -11.63 -21.19
C LYS A 289 21.86 -12.52 -19.93
N ALA A 290 21.08 -12.19 -18.92
CA ALA A 290 21.01 -12.99 -17.70
C ALA A 290 20.27 -14.34 -17.91
N LEU A 291 19.26 -14.39 -18.78
CA LEU A 291 18.58 -15.64 -19.15
C LEU A 291 19.49 -16.56 -19.98
N GLU A 292 20.26 -16.03 -20.92
CA GLU A 292 21.23 -16.78 -21.71
C GLU A 292 22.27 -17.48 -20.81
N GLN A 293 22.76 -16.78 -19.79
CA GLN A 293 23.66 -17.34 -18.77
C GLN A 293 23.02 -18.46 -17.94
N LYS A 294 21.69 -18.49 -17.88
CA LYS A 294 20.90 -19.54 -17.21
C LYS A 294 20.42 -20.63 -18.17
N HIS A 295 20.89 -20.60 -19.43
CA HIS A 295 20.42 -21.51 -20.49
C HIS A 295 18.90 -21.44 -20.71
N MET A 296 18.30 -20.27 -20.50
CA MET A 296 16.89 -20.00 -20.76
C MET A 296 16.75 -19.04 -21.95
N SER A 297 15.67 -19.19 -22.71
CA SER A 297 15.30 -18.27 -23.79
C SER A 297 13.82 -17.93 -23.72
N ILE A 298 13.48 -16.75 -24.22
CA ILE A 298 12.10 -16.27 -24.31
C ILE A 298 11.81 -15.80 -25.74
N ASN A 299 10.68 -16.24 -26.28
CA ASN A 299 10.22 -15.81 -27.60
C ASN A 299 9.61 -14.41 -27.55
N LYS A 300 9.04 -14.04 -26.39
CA LYS A 300 8.33 -12.79 -26.19
C LYS A 300 8.77 -12.14 -24.89
N LEU A 301 9.07 -10.83 -24.96
CA LEU A 301 9.34 -10.06 -23.76
C LEU A 301 8.06 -9.93 -22.92
N PRO A 302 8.12 -10.20 -21.60
CA PRO A 302 6.95 -10.04 -20.75
C PRO A 302 6.49 -8.59 -20.68
N LYS A 303 5.17 -8.38 -20.67
CA LYS A 303 4.60 -7.03 -20.58
C LYS A 303 5.00 -6.37 -19.25
N GLN A 304 5.50 -5.14 -19.33
CA GLN A 304 5.78 -4.28 -18.18
C GLN A 304 4.69 -3.21 -18.03
N ARG A 305 4.13 -3.13 -16.82
CA ARG A 305 3.08 -2.17 -16.46
C ARG A 305 3.64 -0.98 -15.69
N ILE A 306 2.99 0.17 -15.84
CA ILE A 306 3.21 1.34 -14.97
C ILE A 306 1.86 1.73 -14.40
N THR A 307 1.75 1.78 -13.07
CA THR A 307 0.54 2.15 -12.34
C THR A 307 0.85 3.27 -11.36
N VAL A 308 -0.17 4.03 -10.95
CA VAL A 308 -0.01 5.11 -9.96
C VAL A 308 -1.02 4.97 -8.83
N GLN A 309 -0.65 5.40 -7.64
CA GLN A 309 -1.58 5.54 -6.52
C GLN A 309 -1.18 6.70 -5.60
N GLY A 310 -2.15 7.14 -4.79
CA GLY A 310 -2.00 8.27 -3.88
C GLY A 310 -2.89 9.44 -4.26
N GLY A 311 -3.77 9.84 -3.36
CA GLY A 311 -4.54 11.07 -3.50
C GLY A 311 -5.68 11.12 -4.52
N ILE A 312 -5.87 10.07 -5.34
CA ILE A 312 -6.92 10.04 -6.36
C ILE A 312 -8.28 10.05 -5.67
N GLY A 313 -9.15 11.00 -6.03
CA GLY A 313 -10.45 11.20 -5.40
C GLY A 313 -11.63 11.26 -6.36
N THR A 314 -11.43 11.35 -7.68
CA THR A 314 -12.54 11.46 -8.64
C THR A 314 -12.32 10.63 -9.91
N ALA A 315 -13.40 10.33 -10.63
CA ALA A 315 -13.34 9.67 -11.93
C ALA A 315 -12.55 10.48 -12.97
N GLN A 316 -12.69 11.81 -12.95
CA GLN A 316 -11.99 12.71 -13.85
C GLN A 316 -10.48 12.69 -13.62
N GLU A 317 -10.04 12.72 -12.35
CA GLU A 317 -8.61 12.56 -12.00
C GLU A 317 -8.08 11.19 -12.42
N ASN A 318 -8.85 10.12 -12.19
CA ASN A 318 -8.50 8.76 -12.58
C ASN A 318 -8.32 8.65 -14.10
N GLU A 319 -9.30 9.12 -14.88
CA GLU A 319 -9.26 9.10 -16.33
C GLU A 319 -8.11 9.96 -16.89
N PHE A 320 -7.90 11.15 -16.32
CA PHE A 320 -6.78 12.02 -16.65
C PHE A 320 -5.44 11.30 -16.47
N LEU A 321 -5.22 10.63 -15.33
CA LEU A 321 -3.98 9.89 -15.04
C LEU A 321 -3.77 8.74 -16.03
N LEU A 322 -4.83 7.97 -16.34
CA LEU A 322 -4.77 6.86 -17.29
C LEU A 322 -4.46 7.33 -18.71
N LYS A 323 -5.14 8.39 -19.19
CA LYS A 323 -5.02 8.87 -20.57
C LYS A 323 -3.77 9.72 -20.81
N TYR A 324 -3.55 10.76 -20.00
CA TYR A 324 -2.46 11.72 -20.22
C TYR A 324 -1.09 11.08 -19.98
N TYR A 325 -0.93 10.34 -18.88
CA TYR A 325 0.33 9.67 -18.54
C TYR A 325 0.46 8.25 -19.09
N ARG A 326 -0.56 7.74 -19.80
CA ARG A 326 -0.59 6.41 -20.43
C ARG A 326 -0.35 5.27 -19.43
N LEU A 327 -0.96 5.38 -18.25
CA LEU A 327 -0.82 4.42 -17.16
C LEU A 327 -1.72 3.19 -17.39
N ASP A 328 -1.29 2.03 -16.90
CA ASP A 328 -2.02 0.76 -17.08
C ASP A 328 -3.15 0.56 -16.05
N ALA A 329 -3.10 1.25 -14.91
CA ALA A 329 -4.13 1.25 -13.86
C ALA A 329 -3.81 2.27 -12.75
N THR A 330 -4.80 2.51 -11.89
CA THR A 330 -4.65 3.30 -10.66
C THR A 330 -4.90 2.48 -9.39
N GLY A 331 -4.20 2.77 -8.28
CA GLY A 331 -4.49 2.19 -6.98
C GLY A 331 -5.36 3.11 -6.11
N TRP A 332 -6.43 2.54 -5.55
CA TRP A 332 -7.36 3.23 -4.66
C TRP A 332 -7.29 2.60 -3.27
N GLY A 333 -6.64 3.30 -2.33
CA GLY A 333 -6.34 2.79 -0.99
C GLY A 333 -7.33 3.28 0.06
N SER A 334 -7.05 4.46 0.63
CA SER A 334 -7.80 5.03 1.75
C SER A 334 -9.32 5.03 1.57
N PRO A 335 -9.91 5.34 0.39
CA PRO A 335 -11.36 5.31 0.22
C PRO A 335 -11.99 3.96 0.55
N PHE A 336 -11.29 2.84 0.32
CA PHE A 336 -11.79 1.50 0.67
C PHE A 336 -11.77 1.21 2.18
N LEU A 337 -11.12 2.02 3.01
CA LEU A 337 -11.26 1.93 4.47
C LEU A 337 -12.68 2.30 4.93
N LEU A 338 -13.43 3.07 4.13
CA LEU A 338 -14.84 3.41 4.36
C LEU A 338 -15.81 2.40 3.73
N VAL A 339 -15.31 1.26 3.22
CA VAL A 339 -16.10 0.21 2.56
C VAL A 339 -16.03 -1.07 3.41
N PRO A 340 -16.94 -1.26 4.38
CA PRO A 340 -16.85 -2.33 5.37
C PRO A 340 -17.01 -3.74 4.78
N GLU A 341 -17.62 -3.87 3.60
CA GLU A 341 -17.71 -5.16 2.90
C GLU A 341 -16.37 -5.60 2.28
N VAL A 342 -15.41 -4.68 2.12
CA VAL A 342 -14.12 -4.92 1.45
C VAL A 342 -12.97 -5.02 2.44
N THR A 343 -13.00 -4.25 3.53
CA THR A 343 -11.88 -4.13 4.48
C THR A 343 -12.26 -4.55 5.90
N ASN A 344 -11.27 -4.74 6.76
CA ASN A 344 -11.44 -5.12 8.17
C ASN A 344 -11.31 -3.94 9.14
N VAL A 345 -11.81 -2.76 8.76
CA VAL A 345 -11.98 -1.63 9.69
C VAL A 345 -13.13 -1.97 10.66
N ASP A 346 -12.88 -1.85 11.96
CA ASP A 346 -13.88 -2.04 13.02
C ASP A 346 -14.89 -0.89 13.04
N GLU A 347 -16.08 -1.13 13.59
CA GLU A 347 -17.20 -0.19 13.54
C GLU A 347 -16.87 1.17 14.16
N GLN A 348 -16.18 1.20 15.30
CA GLN A 348 -15.85 2.46 15.98
C GLN A 348 -14.90 3.30 15.11
N THR A 349 -13.82 2.69 14.61
CA THR A 349 -12.88 3.38 13.73
C THR A 349 -13.55 3.81 12.42
N LEU A 350 -14.44 2.99 11.86
CA LEU A 350 -15.15 3.28 10.62
C LEU A 350 -16.01 4.56 10.74
N GLN A 351 -16.79 4.68 11.82
CA GLN A 351 -17.62 5.86 12.05
C GLN A 351 -16.77 7.12 12.27
N GLN A 352 -15.69 7.01 13.04
CA GLN A 352 -14.76 8.13 13.22
C GLN A 352 -14.13 8.60 11.91
N LEU A 353 -13.79 7.69 11.00
CA LEU A 353 -13.26 8.05 9.68
C LEU A 353 -14.32 8.71 8.79
N ALA A 354 -15.58 8.26 8.87
CA ALA A 354 -16.68 8.80 8.08
C ALA A 354 -17.02 10.25 8.46
N GLU A 355 -16.83 10.62 9.73
CA GLU A 355 -17.11 11.95 10.27
C GLU A 355 -15.88 12.88 10.29
N ALA A 356 -14.70 12.36 9.92
CA ALA A 356 -13.44 13.08 10.02
C ALA A 356 -13.33 14.25 9.04
N ALA A 357 -12.73 15.34 9.49
CA ALA A 357 -12.40 16.50 8.68
C ALA A 357 -10.90 16.53 8.34
N GLN A 358 -10.52 17.43 7.43
CA GLN A 358 -9.13 17.52 6.93
C GLN A 358 -8.09 17.70 8.04
N GLN A 359 -8.40 18.50 9.07
CA GLN A 359 -7.52 18.74 10.20
C GLN A 359 -7.28 17.51 11.10
N ASP A 360 -8.07 16.45 10.95
CA ASP A 360 -7.94 15.22 11.76
C ASP A 360 -6.88 14.26 11.21
N TYR A 361 -6.44 14.53 9.98
CA TYR A 361 -5.32 13.84 9.33
C TYR A 361 -4.07 14.70 9.44
N TYR A 362 -2.96 14.07 9.80
CA TYR A 362 -1.70 14.79 9.99
C TYR A 362 -0.51 13.90 9.71
N LEU A 363 0.60 14.56 9.35
CA LEU A 363 1.89 13.92 9.18
C LEU A 363 2.61 13.86 10.52
N SER A 364 3.02 12.66 10.93
CA SER A 364 3.63 12.43 12.24
C SER A 364 4.98 11.73 12.13
N ASN A 365 5.82 11.83 13.16
CA ASN A 365 7.04 11.03 13.31
C ASN A 365 6.77 9.75 14.14
N SER A 366 5.51 9.34 14.30
CA SER A 366 5.09 8.25 15.20
C SER A 366 5.58 6.86 14.79
N SER A 367 6.06 6.66 13.56
CA SER A 367 6.55 5.37 13.09
C SER A 367 7.81 4.95 13.87
N PRO A 368 7.86 3.69 14.37
CA PRO A 368 9.07 3.17 14.99
C PRO A 368 10.28 3.10 14.05
N LEU A 369 10.08 3.18 12.74
CA LEU A 369 11.13 3.10 11.72
C LEU A 369 11.82 4.45 11.45
N GLY A 370 11.41 5.53 12.11
CA GLY A 370 12.00 6.86 11.90
C GLY A 370 11.63 7.49 10.56
N VAL A 371 10.57 7.02 9.93
CA VAL A 371 10.01 7.56 8.68
C VAL A 371 8.69 8.28 9.01
N LEU A 372 8.38 9.35 8.29
CA LEU A 372 7.12 10.06 8.45
C LEU A 372 5.93 9.13 8.16
N PHE A 373 4.81 9.41 8.83
CA PHE A 373 3.64 8.55 8.82
C PHE A 373 2.38 9.39 8.83
N ASN A 374 1.53 9.22 7.82
CA ASN A 374 0.19 9.78 7.81
C ASN A 374 -0.63 9.10 8.91
N ASN A 375 -1.21 9.89 9.80
CA ASN A 375 -1.88 9.41 11.00
C ASN A 375 -3.24 10.08 11.17
N PHE A 376 -4.07 9.47 12.02
CA PHE A 376 -5.43 9.91 12.31
C PHE A 376 -5.56 10.21 13.81
N LYS A 377 -5.97 11.44 14.15
CA LYS A 377 -5.97 11.94 15.54
C LYS A 377 -6.81 11.09 16.48
N TYR A 378 -7.97 10.61 16.02
CA TYR A 378 -8.92 9.89 16.87
C TYR A 378 -8.66 8.37 16.96
N SER A 379 -7.53 7.88 16.42
CA SER A 379 -7.20 6.46 16.53
C SER A 379 -7.07 6.02 18.00
N SER A 380 -7.65 4.88 18.36
CA SER A 380 -7.59 4.41 19.76
C SER A 380 -6.17 4.01 20.19
N ALA A 381 -5.26 3.75 19.25
CA ALA A 381 -3.83 3.62 19.52
C ALA A 381 -3.18 4.93 19.99
N GLU A 382 -3.63 6.08 19.47
CA GLU A 382 -3.17 7.38 19.93
C GLU A 382 -3.67 7.68 21.34
N GLN A 383 -4.95 7.43 21.63
CA GLN A 383 -5.48 7.56 22.99
C GLN A 383 -4.71 6.68 23.98
N GLN A 384 -4.48 5.40 23.63
CA GLN A 384 -3.69 4.50 24.48
C GLN A 384 -2.26 5.02 24.72
N ARG A 385 -1.64 5.68 23.72
CA ARG A 385 -0.31 6.27 23.87
C ARG A 385 -0.34 7.40 24.89
N LEU A 386 -1.31 8.31 24.79
CA LEU A 386 -1.50 9.42 25.73
C LEU A 386 -1.78 8.93 27.14
N ASP A 387 -2.67 7.94 27.31
CA ASP A 387 -2.98 7.34 28.62
C ASP A 387 -1.74 6.74 29.30
N ARG A 388 -0.87 6.08 28.51
CA ARG A 388 0.39 5.50 29.00
C ARG A 388 1.40 6.57 29.42
N ILE A 389 1.47 7.68 28.69
CA ILE A 389 2.31 8.84 29.05
C ILE A 389 1.82 9.43 30.37
N ALA A 390 0.51 9.69 30.49
CA ALA A 390 -0.11 10.21 31.71
C ALA A 390 0.11 9.30 32.93
N ALA A 391 0.11 7.98 32.72
CA ALA A 391 0.40 6.99 33.77
C ALA A 391 1.90 6.81 34.09
N GLY A 392 2.80 7.61 33.50
CA GLY A 392 4.25 7.51 33.70
C GLY A 392 4.87 6.22 33.13
N LYS A 393 4.18 5.55 32.20
CA LYS A 393 4.59 4.26 31.60
C LYS A 393 4.56 4.33 30.07
N PRO A 394 5.30 5.26 29.45
CA PRO A 394 5.26 5.45 28.00
C PRO A 394 5.81 4.22 27.26
N GLY A 395 5.33 4.04 26.03
CA GLY A 395 5.73 2.94 25.14
C GLY A 395 4.94 1.64 25.32
N SER A 396 4.98 0.78 24.29
CA SER A 396 4.31 -0.52 24.27
C SER A 396 5.16 -1.64 24.88
N PRO A 397 4.56 -2.70 25.47
CA PRO A 397 5.29 -3.92 25.85
C PRO A 397 6.06 -4.59 24.71
N CYS A 398 5.70 -4.31 23.45
CA CYS A 398 6.34 -4.85 22.24
C CYS A 398 6.37 -6.39 22.18
N THR A 399 5.19 -7.01 22.24
CA THR A 399 5.08 -8.48 22.28
C THR A 399 5.41 -9.13 20.93
N LYS A 400 5.05 -8.47 19.82
CA LYS A 400 5.22 -8.96 18.43
C LYS A 400 6.65 -8.81 17.90
N LYS A 401 7.37 -7.75 18.30
CA LYS A 401 8.77 -7.48 17.95
C LYS A 401 9.14 -7.34 16.46
N TYR A 402 8.17 -7.26 15.54
CA TYR A 402 8.45 -7.15 14.08
C TYR A 402 9.23 -5.89 13.67
N LEU A 403 9.13 -4.79 14.44
CA LEU A 403 9.81 -3.51 14.17
C LEU A 403 10.99 -3.24 15.12
N CYS A 404 11.60 -4.28 15.67
CA CYS A 404 12.80 -4.14 16.50
C CYS A 404 14.04 -4.00 15.60
N THR A 405 14.58 -2.78 15.48
CA THR A 405 15.72 -2.47 14.60
C THR A 405 16.81 -1.62 15.26
N ASN A 406 16.56 -1.05 16.44
CA ASN A 406 17.47 -0.09 17.08
C ASN A 406 18.33 -0.78 18.16
N THR A 407 19.65 -0.59 18.11
CA THR A 407 20.64 -1.16 19.05
C THR A 407 21.34 -0.10 19.91
N GLU A 408 20.76 1.08 20.05
CA GLU A 408 21.37 2.23 20.75
C GLU A 408 21.70 1.91 22.22
N PHE A 409 20.84 1.15 22.89
CA PHE A 409 21.01 0.81 24.31
C PHE A 409 21.25 -0.67 24.58
N THR A 410 21.10 -1.54 23.58
CA THR A 410 21.17 -2.99 23.77
C THR A 410 21.81 -3.67 22.56
N LYS A 411 22.55 -4.77 22.81
CA LYS A 411 23.12 -5.59 21.74
C LYS A 411 22.05 -6.17 20.83
N GLU A 412 20.99 -6.73 21.41
CA GLU A 412 19.81 -7.14 20.66
C GLU A 412 18.98 -5.91 20.26
N PRO A 413 18.49 -5.83 19.01
CA PRO A 413 17.63 -4.74 18.58
C PRO A 413 16.33 -4.64 19.40
N ILE A 414 15.98 -3.44 19.82
CA ILE A 414 14.69 -3.10 20.45
C ILE A 414 13.92 -2.09 19.60
N CYS A 415 12.61 -2.02 19.80
CA CYS A 415 11.75 -1.12 19.06
C CYS A 415 11.70 0.25 19.75
N THR A 416 11.79 1.34 19.00
CA THR A 416 11.73 2.72 19.53
C THR A 416 10.37 3.07 20.15
N ALA A 417 9.29 2.39 19.75
CA ALA A 417 7.98 2.46 20.39
C ALA A 417 7.83 1.55 21.61
N SER A 418 8.87 0.80 22.00
CA SER A 418 8.80 -0.08 23.17
C SER A 418 9.00 0.71 24.47
N SER A 419 8.33 0.29 25.53
CA SER A 419 8.52 0.84 26.87
C SER A 419 9.96 0.66 27.36
N LYS A 420 10.65 -0.41 26.93
CA LYS A 420 12.07 -0.63 27.21
C LYS A 420 12.93 0.48 26.61
N TYR A 421 12.78 0.78 25.32
CA TYR A 421 13.55 1.84 24.67
C TYR A 421 13.22 3.22 25.25
N GLN A 422 11.94 3.56 25.36
CA GLN A 422 11.53 4.89 25.83
C GLN A 422 11.99 5.15 27.27
N LYS A 423 11.95 4.17 28.18
CA LYS A 423 12.51 4.33 29.54
C LYS A 423 14.01 4.62 29.53
N LEU A 424 14.78 3.90 28.70
CA LEU A 424 16.23 4.11 28.60
C LEU A 424 16.53 5.50 28.02
N LYS A 425 15.82 5.90 26.97
CA LYS A 425 15.99 7.20 26.32
C LYS A 425 15.56 8.36 27.20
N LEU A 426 14.50 8.20 27.99
CA LEU A 426 14.06 9.20 28.98
C LEU A 426 15.04 9.32 30.16
N LYS A 427 15.68 8.22 30.57
CA LYS A 427 16.76 8.27 31.58
C LYS A 427 17.97 9.04 31.07
N GLU A 428 18.34 8.83 29.81
CA GLU A 428 19.40 9.62 29.15
C GLU A 428 19.02 11.10 29.07
N LEU A 429 17.78 11.42 28.66
CA LEU A 429 17.28 12.79 28.59
C LEU A 429 17.36 13.50 29.96
N ALA A 430 16.96 12.82 31.04
CA ALA A 430 17.02 13.37 32.40
C ALA A 430 18.46 13.72 32.84
N ALA A 431 19.48 13.09 32.27
CA ALA A 431 20.89 13.35 32.57
C ALA A 431 21.48 14.53 31.76
N GLN A 432 20.77 15.06 30.76
CA GLN A 432 21.27 16.12 29.89
C GLN A 432 21.07 17.54 30.47
N HIS A 433 20.32 17.69 31.57
CA HIS A 433 20.07 18.97 32.24
C HIS A 433 19.66 20.12 31.29
N LEU A 434 18.81 19.80 30.31
CA LEU A 434 18.26 20.78 29.37
C LEU A 434 17.31 21.75 30.07
N ASP A 435 17.10 22.93 29.49
CA ASP A 435 16.02 23.81 29.91
C ASP A 435 14.64 23.15 29.72
N ASN A 436 13.62 23.72 30.37
CA ASN A 436 12.27 23.12 30.40
C ASN A 436 11.65 22.95 29.00
N GLU A 437 11.89 23.89 28.08
CA GLU A 437 11.29 23.85 26.74
C GLU A 437 11.98 22.78 25.88
N ALA A 438 13.31 22.79 25.84
CA ALA A 438 14.11 21.80 25.12
C ALA A 438 13.87 20.38 25.68
N HIS A 439 13.76 20.24 27.00
CA HIS A 439 13.43 18.96 27.64
C HIS A 439 12.05 18.47 27.21
N GLN A 440 11.03 19.33 27.20
CA GLN A 440 9.67 18.96 26.78
C GLN A 440 9.61 18.54 25.31
N LYS A 441 10.24 19.30 24.40
CA LYS A 441 10.34 18.96 22.97
C LYS A 441 11.01 17.58 22.78
N ALA A 442 12.09 17.31 23.51
CA ALA A 442 12.77 16.01 23.46
C ALA A 442 11.92 14.87 24.03
N TYR A 443 11.22 15.10 25.14
CA TYR A 443 10.30 14.14 25.76
C TYR A 443 9.19 13.72 24.79
N GLU A 444 8.57 14.68 24.11
CA GLU A 444 7.52 14.44 23.12
C GLU A 444 8.04 13.63 21.94
N ARG A 445 9.23 13.96 21.41
CA ARG A 445 9.87 13.21 20.32
C ARG A 445 10.18 11.75 20.67
N ILE A 446 10.47 11.47 21.94
CA ILE A 446 10.70 10.10 22.43
C ILE A 446 9.38 9.35 22.55
N THR A 447 8.34 10.02 23.08
CA THR A 447 7.08 9.39 23.47
C THR A 447 5.98 9.42 22.41
N GLU A 448 6.19 10.10 21.28
CA GLU A 448 5.27 10.12 20.11
C GLU A 448 5.17 8.77 19.38
N LYS A 449 6.08 7.82 19.64
CA LYS A 449 6.14 6.56 18.88
C LYS A 449 5.00 5.61 19.25
N VAL A 450 4.31 5.08 18.25
CA VAL A 450 3.15 4.17 18.40
C VAL A 450 3.52 2.73 17.97
N CYS A 451 2.93 1.73 18.63
CA CYS A 451 3.10 0.33 18.22
C CYS A 451 2.24 -0.02 17.00
N LEU A 452 2.87 -0.09 15.82
CA LEU A 452 2.18 -0.46 14.58
C LEU A 452 1.90 -1.98 14.46
N CYS A 453 2.73 -2.83 15.06
CA CYS A 453 2.60 -4.29 14.94
C CYS A 453 1.28 -4.84 15.50
N GLU A 454 0.83 -4.31 16.64
CA GLU A 454 -0.45 -4.71 17.24
C GLU A 454 -1.59 -3.85 16.68
N GLY A 455 -1.39 -2.54 16.59
CA GLY A 455 -2.44 -1.59 16.23
C GLY A 455 -3.00 -1.78 14.83
N LEU A 456 -2.17 -2.11 13.84
CA LEU A 456 -2.61 -2.35 12.45
C LEU A 456 -3.32 -3.70 12.24
N CYS A 457 -3.35 -4.56 13.27
CA CYS A 457 -4.04 -5.86 13.26
C CYS A 457 -5.27 -5.87 14.19
N ALA A 458 -5.29 -5.01 15.21
CA ALA A 458 -6.33 -4.97 16.24
C ALA A 458 -7.74 -4.84 15.66
N SER A 459 -7.91 -3.98 14.66
CA SER A 459 -9.18 -3.76 13.95
C SER A 459 -9.76 -5.05 13.37
N THR A 460 -8.91 -5.88 12.75
CA THR A 460 -9.31 -7.18 12.20
C THR A 460 -9.75 -8.15 13.29
N TYR A 461 -9.06 -8.16 14.43
CA TYR A 461 -9.43 -9.01 15.55
C TYR A 461 -10.72 -8.55 16.24
N LEU A 462 -10.96 -7.24 16.32
CA LEU A 462 -12.21 -6.68 16.85
C LEU A 462 -13.39 -7.02 15.95
N LYS A 463 -13.28 -6.72 14.64
CA LYS A 463 -14.34 -6.94 13.66
C LYS A 463 -14.79 -8.41 13.57
N ASN A 464 -13.84 -9.34 13.65
CA ASN A 464 -14.13 -10.78 13.53
C ASN A 464 -14.30 -11.48 14.89
N HIS A 465 -14.35 -10.73 16.00
CA HIS A 465 -14.47 -11.28 17.36
C HIS A 465 -13.37 -12.30 17.72
N MET A 466 -12.16 -12.05 17.25
CA MET A 466 -11.00 -12.95 17.40
C MET A 466 -10.02 -12.53 18.49
N LEU A 467 -10.21 -11.36 19.12
CA LEU A 467 -9.26 -10.80 20.09
C LEU A 467 -9.09 -11.72 21.31
N LYS A 468 -7.84 -12.04 21.67
CA LYS A 468 -7.54 -12.89 22.83
C LYS A 468 -7.45 -12.06 24.12
N PRO A 469 -7.60 -12.70 25.30
CA PRO A 469 -7.33 -12.03 26.57
C PRO A 469 -5.94 -11.39 26.60
N LYS A 470 -5.86 -10.17 27.15
CA LYS A 470 -4.63 -9.36 27.29
C LYS A 470 -4.04 -8.81 25.98
N GLU A 471 -4.63 -9.07 24.82
CA GLU A 471 -4.26 -8.36 23.58
C GLU A 471 -4.80 -6.92 23.60
N SER A 472 -4.07 -6.00 22.98
CA SER A 472 -4.50 -4.60 22.87
C SER A 472 -5.71 -4.48 21.95
N LYS A 473 -6.72 -3.72 22.40
CA LYS A 473 -7.85 -3.27 21.58
C LYS A 473 -7.53 -2.01 20.78
N ALA A 474 -6.37 -1.41 21.00
CA ALA A 474 -6.05 -0.10 20.46
C ALA A 474 -5.67 -0.21 18.97
N VAL A 475 -6.49 0.38 18.11
CA VAL A 475 -6.38 0.36 16.66
C VAL A 475 -5.50 1.52 16.21
N ALA A 476 -4.46 1.19 15.46
CA ALA A 476 -3.68 2.17 14.71
C ALA A 476 -4.17 2.16 13.26
N ILE A 477 -4.36 3.33 12.67
CA ILE A 477 -4.80 3.46 11.29
C ILE A 477 -4.12 4.68 10.64
N CYS A 478 -3.77 4.54 9.37
CA CYS A 478 -2.95 5.50 8.65
C CYS A 478 -3.52 5.82 7.26
N PRO A 479 -4.74 6.36 7.20
CA PRO A 479 -5.34 6.77 5.94
C PRO A 479 -4.55 7.92 5.32
N GLY A 480 -4.51 7.97 3.99
CA GLY A 480 -3.98 9.12 3.27
C GLY A 480 -4.88 10.36 3.43
N PRO A 481 -4.34 11.59 3.36
CA PRO A 481 -5.08 12.83 3.65
C PRO A 481 -6.33 13.03 2.79
N ASN A 482 -6.34 12.45 1.59
CA ASN A 482 -7.48 12.50 0.68
C ASN A 482 -8.76 11.84 1.23
N LEU A 483 -8.66 11.01 2.28
CA LEU A 483 -9.84 10.40 2.90
C LEU A 483 -10.78 11.45 3.52
N ALA A 484 -10.26 12.62 3.93
CA ALA A 484 -11.02 13.71 4.53
C ALA A 484 -12.20 14.23 3.68
N PHE A 485 -12.20 13.93 2.38
CA PHE A 485 -13.24 14.36 1.46
C PHE A 485 -14.37 13.33 1.34
N PHE A 486 -14.16 12.11 1.82
CA PHE A 486 -15.16 11.05 1.86
C PHE A 486 -15.83 11.06 3.24
N ASN A 487 -17.14 11.27 3.27
CA ASN A 487 -17.87 11.74 4.46
C ASN A 487 -18.96 10.79 4.95
N LYS A 488 -18.94 9.53 4.50
CA LYS A 488 -19.85 8.49 4.97
C LYS A 488 -19.24 7.11 4.74
N VAL A 489 -19.95 6.09 5.22
CA VAL A 489 -19.70 4.71 4.84
C VAL A 489 -20.28 4.44 3.45
N TYR A 490 -19.55 3.71 2.62
CA TYR A 490 -19.95 3.40 1.23
C TYR A 490 -20.02 1.89 0.99
N SER A 491 -20.85 1.49 0.03
CA SER A 491 -20.75 0.15 -0.57
C SER A 491 -19.64 0.09 -1.62
N LEU A 492 -19.25 -1.14 -1.98
CA LEU A 492 -18.37 -1.49 -3.07
C LEU A 492 -18.96 -0.96 -4.39
N ASP A 493 -20.27 -1.10 -4.60
CA ASP A 493 -20.95 -0.63 -5.79
C ASP A 493 -20.88 0.89 -5.92
N GLU A 494 -21.15 1.63 -4.83
CA GLU A 494 -20.98 3.09 -4.79
C GLU A 494 -19.53 3.48 -5.12
N MET A 495 -18.56 2.85 -4.46
CA MET A 495 -17.14 3.19 -4.64
C MET A 495 -16.63 2.84 -6.05
N VAL A 496 -17.02 1.71 -6.61
CA VAL A 496 -16.63 1.31 -7.98
C VAL A 496 -17.29 2.21 -9.02
N LYS A 497 -18.59 2.48 -8.88
CA LYS A 497 -19.29 3.45 -9.75
C LYS A 497 -18.66 4.83 -9.63
N HIS A 498 -18.16 5.20 -8.46
CA HIS A 498 -17.44 6.46 -8.27
C HIS A 498 -16.12 6.51 -9.03
N ILE A 499 -15.31 5.45 -8.97
CA ILE A 499 -14.03 5.36 -9.68
C ILE A 499 -14.24 5.45 -11.20
N TYR A 500 -15.34 4.89 -11.71
CA TYR A 500 -15.69 4.91 -13.15
C TYR A 500 -16.61 6.06 -13.58
N GLY A 501 -17.02 6.93 -12.66
CA GLY A 501 -17.84 8.11 -12.98
C GLY A 501 -19.34 7.86 -13.16
N GLY A 502 -19.84 6.66 -12.83
CA GLY A 502 -21.27 6.36 -12.81
C GLY A 502 -22.01 7.06 -11.66
N VAL A 503 -21.31 7.40 -10.57
CA VAL A 503 -21.79 8.29 -9.50
C VAL A 503 -20.67 9.23 -9.08
N ASN A 504 -20.98 10.41 -8.54
CA ASN A 504 -19.99 11.29 -7.95
C ASN A 504 -20.22 11.43 -6.44
N LEU A 505 -19.55 10.59 -5.65
CA LEU A 505 -19.64 10.62 -4.18
C LEU A 505 -19.13 11.93 -3.56
N LEU A 506 -18.35 12.70 -4.32
CA LEU A 506 -17.71 13.95 -3.89
C LEU A 506 -18.32 15.20 -4.56
N GLU A 507 -19.49 15.09 -5.19
CA GLU A 507 -20.10 16.19 -5.97
C GLU A 507 -20.27 17.49 -5.17
N LYS A 508 -20.64 17.36 -3.89
CA LYS A 508 -20.88 18.49 -2.97
C LYS A 508 -19.65 18.85 -2.13
N VAL A 509 -18.50 18.24 -2.40
CA VAL A 509 -17.28 18.42 -1.61
C VAL A 509 -16.32 19.34 -2.36
N GLN A 510 -16.00 20.47 -1.74
CA GLN A 510 -14.94 21.33 -2.25
C GLN A 510 -13.58 20.70 -1.93
N ARG A 511 -12.86 20.33 -2.98
CA ARG A 511 -11.52 19.78 -2.87
C ARG A 511 -10.62 20.30 -3.99
N PRO A 512 -9.32 20.48 -3.73
CA PRO A 512 -8.34 20.72 -4.78
C PRO A 512 -8.16 19.47 -5.65
N HIS A 513 -7.70 19.67 -6.88
CA HIS A 513 -7.26 18.59 -7.74
C HIS A 513 -6.11 17.80 -7.10
N VAL A 514 -6.02 16.48 -7.33
CA VAL A 514 -5.03 15.57 -6.70
C VAL A 514 -3.58 16.11 -6.70
N PHE A 515 -3.14 16.73 -7.80
CA PHE A 515 -1.81 17.35 -7.92
C PHE A 515 -1.64 18.61 -7.09
N VAL A 516 -2.67 19.44 -7.01
CA VAL A 516 -2.64 20.64 -6.16
C VAL A 516 -2.75 20.26 -4.69
N ASN A 517 -3.53 19.22 -4.37
CA ASN A 517 -3.59 18.66 -3.02
C ASN A 517 -2.21 18.16 -2.56
N GLU A 518 -1.52 17.39 -3.40
CA GLU A 518 -0.16 16.95 -3.11
C GLU A 518 0.79 18.13 -2.94
N LEU A 519 0.79 19.11 -3.85
CA LEU A 519 1.60 20.33 -3.75
C LEU A 519 1.38 21.03 -2.40
N ASN A 520 0.12 21.18 -1.97
CA ASN A 520 -0.20 21.80 -0.69
C ASN A 520 0.38 21.01 0.49
N LEU A 521 0.34 19.67 0.46
CA LEU A 521 0.98 18.84 1.49
C LEU A 521 2.50 19.03 1.53
N TYR A 522 3.15 19.22 0.38
CA TYR A 522 4.58 19.51 0.30
C TYR A 522 4.91 20.92 0.83
N ILE A 523 4.05 21.92 0.57
CA ILE A 523 4.20 23.28 1.13
C ILE A 523 4.07 23.22 2.66
N ASP A 524 3.06 22.51 3.18
CA ASP A 524 2.85 22.34 4.63
C ASP A 524 4.05 21.64 5.28
N TYR A 525 4.59 20.60 4.62
CA TYR A 525 5.80 19.92 5.05
C TYR A 525 7.01 20.86 5.09
N LEU A 526 7.25 21.65 4.04
CA LEU A 526 8.36 22.60 3.99
C LEU A 526 8.26 23.64 5.11
N GLN A 527 7.06 24.17 5.36
CA GLN A 527 6.82 25.10 6.47
C GLN A 527 7.15 24.47 7.83
N ALA A 528 6.72 23.23 8.05
CA ALA A 528 7.04 22.50 9.28
C ALA A 528 8.54 22.22 9.43
N GLU A 529 9.25 21.89 8.35
CA GLU A 529 10.71 21.69 8.39
C GLU A 529 11.47 22.99 8.67
N ILE A 530 11.06 24.12 8.09
CA ILE A 530 11.65 25.44 8.39
C ILE A 530 11.49 25.76 9.87
N GLN A 531 10.30 25.58 10.44
CA GLN A 531 10.06 25.80 11.86
C GLN A 531 10.95 24.91 12.74
N ARG A 532 11.16 23.65 12.36
CA ARG A 532 12.05 22.72 13.08
C ARG A 532 13.51 23.13 13.04
N TYR A 533 13.97 23.71 11.93
CA TYR A 533 15.36 24.14 11.79
C TYR A 533 15.61 25.57 12.24
N TRP A 534 14.58 26.34 12.54
CA TRP A 534 14.70 27.76 12.88
C TRP A 534 15.74 28.04 13.98
N GLU A 535 15.77 27.22 15.03
CA GLU A 535 16.68 27.38 16.18
C GLU A 535 18.12 26.87 15.91
N ASP A 536 18.34 26.06 14.86
CA ASP A 536 19.63 25.43 14.53
C ASP A 536 19.86 25.43 13.00
N ILE A 537 19.58 26.56 12.35
CA ILE A 537 19.77 26.69 10.90
C ILE A 537 21.26 26.80 10.60
N ASN A 538 21.72 26.03 9.61
CA ASN A 538 23.09 26.13 9.10
C ASN A 538 23.05 26.15 7.57
N ASP A 539 24.16 26.52 6.93
CA ASP A 539 24.25 26.67 5.48
C ASP A 539 23.78 25.43 4.71
N LYS A 540 24.05 24.23 5.26
CA LYS A 540 23.62 22.96 4.64
C LYS A 540 22.10 22.79 4.69
N LYS A 541 21.48 23.07 5.84
CA LYS A 541 20.01 23.02 6.01
C LYS A 541 19.32 24.08 5.17
N LYS A 542 19.85 25.31 5.17
CA LYS A 542 19.35 26.41 4.32
C LYS A 542 19.38 26.03 2.84
N LYS A 543 20.53 25.56 2.34
CA LYS A 543 20.67 25.09 0.95
C LYS A 543 19.70 23.95 0.60
N HIS A 544 19.43 23.05 1.54
CA HIS A 544 18.44 21.98 1.34
C HIS A 544 17.02 22.55 1.23
N LEU A 545 16.61 23.45 2.12
CA LEU A 545 15.30 24.09 2.11
C LEU A 545 15.09 24.95 0.85
N ASP A 546 16.09 25.72 0.45
CA ASP A 546 16.08 26.50 -0.80
C ASP A 546 15.93 25.58 -2.01
N GLY A 547 16.74 24.51 -2.08
CA GLY A 547 16.63 23.52 -3.15
C GLY A 547 15.27 22.83 -3.21
N PHE A 548 14.66 22.57 -2.04
CA PHE A 548 13.30 22.02 -1.95
C PHE A 548 12.27 23.02 -2.50
N LYS A 549 12.34 24.28 -2.09
CA LYS A 549 11.45 25.36 -2.58
C LYS A 549 11.59 25.52 -4.10
N ASP A 550 12.82 25.57 -4.62
CA ASP A 550 13.10 25.63 -6.06
C ASP A 550 12.49 24.44 -6.81
N GLN A 551 12.58 23.25 -6.24
CA GLN A 551 12.01 22.04 -6.84
C GLN A 551 10.47 22.09 -6.88
N LEU A 552 9.82 22.67 -5.85
CA LEU A 552 8.38 22.93 -5.88
C LEU A 552 8.00 23.94 -6.95
N HIS A 553 8.76 25.03 -7.14
CA HIS A 553 8.50 25.99 -8.22
C HIS A 553 8.59 25.34 -9.60
N LYS A 554 9.56 24.44 -9.83
CA LYS A 554 9.64 23.66 -11.07
C LYS A 554 8.39 22.79 -11.27
N GLY A 555 7.91 22.16 -10.20
CA GLY A 555 6.67 21.39 -10.21
C GLY A 555 5.43 22.23 -10.53
N ILE A 556 5.31 23.42 -9.93
CA ILE A 556 4.24 24.39 -10.20
C ILE A 556 4.27 24.83 -11.66
N ASN A 557 5.45 25.16 -12.20
CA ASN A 557 5.61 25.58 -13.60
C ASN A 557 5.20 24.45 -14.57
N TYR A 558 5.59 23.21 -14.27
CA TYR A 558 5.11 22.04 -15.02
C TYR A 558 3.57 21.95 -14.99
N TYR A 559 2.96 22.07 -13.80
CA TYR A 559 1.49 22.02 -13.69
C TYR A 559 0.79 23.18 -14.41
N LYS A 560 1.32 24.40 -14.35
CA LYS A 560 0.76 25.54 -15.10
C LYS A 560 0.78 25.28 -16.60
N GLY A 561 1.91 24.82 -17.14
CA GLY A 561 2.03 24.47 -18.56
C GLY A 561 1.03 23.40 -18.97
N LEU A 562 0.98 22.31 -18.19
CA LEU A 562 0.06 21.19 -18.39
C LEU A 562 -1.41 21.61 -18.40
N PHE A 563 -1.87 22.32 -17.35
CA PHE A 563 -3.28 22.67 -17.22
C PHE A 563 -3.69 23.87 -18.10
N ALA A 564 -2.74 24.68 -18.57
CA ALA A 564 -2.98 25.65 -19.64
C ALA A 564 -3.26 24.95 -20.97
N GLU A 565 -2.46 23.94 -21.33
CA GLU A 565 -2.69 23.13 -22.54
C GLU A 565 -4.04 22.40 -22.48
N LEU A 566 -4.43 21.90 -21.31
CA LEU A 566 -5.72 21.25 -21.08
C LEU A 566 -6.89 22.23 -20.87
N ALA A 567 -6.66 23.54 -20.94
CA ALA A 567 -7.64 24.59 -20.70
C ALA A 567 -8.42 24.45 -19.36
N ASN A 568 -7.79 23.90 -18.32
CA ASN A 568 -8.42 23.68 -17.03
C ASN A 568 -8.26 24.89 -16.09
N VAL A 569 -9.13 25.89 -16.29
CA VAL A 569 -9.11 27.17 -15.55
C VAL A 569 -9.23 26.98 -14.03
N LYS A 570 -10.01 25.97 -13.58
CA LYS A 570 -10.19 25.69 -12.16
C LYS A 570 -8.86 25.32 -11.50
N VAL A 571 -8.13 24.36 -12.09
CA VAL A 571 -6.85 23.90 -11.54
C VAL A 571 -5.79 25.00 -11.62
N LEU A 572 -5.78 25.81 -12.68
CA LEU A 572 -4.88 26.96 -12.78
C LEU A 572 -5.09 27.97 -11.65
N LYS A 573 -6.35 28.26 -11.28
CA LYS A 573 -6.67 29.13 -10.15
C LYS A 573 -6.18 28.53 -8.82
N GLU A 574 -6.39 27.22 -8.61
CA GLU A 574 -5.89 26.52 -7.42
C GLU A 574 -4.36 26.58 -7.33
N LEU A 575 -3.65 26.41 -8.46
CA LEU A 575 -2.19 26.50 -8.54
C LEU A 575 -1.66 27.89 -8.20
N SER A 576 -2.30 28.97 -8.68
CA SER A 576 -1.91 30.33 -8.33
C SER A 576 -1.98 30.57 -6.81
N LEU A 577 -3.03 30.06 -6.15
CA LEU A 577 -3.16 30.17 -4.69
C LEU A 577 -2.06 29.38 -3.97
N SER A 578 -1.74 28.16 -4.43
CA SER A 578 -0.64 27.37 -3.86
C SER A 578 0.72 28.01 -4.07
N GLU A 579 0.96 28.63 -5.21
CA GLU A 579 2.19 29.37 -5.49
C GLU A 579 2.33 30.59 -4.57
N GLU A 580 1.28 31.39 -4.40
CA GLU A 580 1.29 32.50 -3.43
C GLU A 580 1.58 32.03 -2.00
N ARG A 581 1.08 30.84 -1.62
CA ARG A 581 1.43 30.22 -0.33
C ARG A 581 2.91 29.88 -0.24
N LEU A 582 3.49 29.31 -1.30
CA LEU A 582 4.91 28.96 -1.37
C LEU A 582 5.80 30.22 -1.35
N GLU A 583 5.40 31.30 -2.01
CA GLU A 583 6.17 32.55 -2.00
C GLU A 583 6.27 33.18 -0.61
N LYS A 584 5.21 33.05 0.20
CA LYS A 584 5.20 33.47 1.61
C LYS A 584 6.08 32.62 2.52
N VAL A 585 6.58 31.47 2.04
CA VAL A 585 7.54 30.66 2.78
C VAL A 585 8.93 31.29 2.66
N VAL A 586 9.38 31.92 3.74
CA VAL A 586 10.71 32.53 3.85
C VAL A 586 11.68 31.52 4.45
N VAL A 587 12.70 31.14 3.68
CA VAL A 587 13.88 30.43 4.19
C VAL A 587 14.83 31.52 4.68
N GLY A 588 15.00 31.63 6.00
CA GLY A 588 15.71 32.73 6.68
C GLY A 588 17.10 33.01 6.14
#